data_AF-A0ABD2J184-F1
#
_entry.id   AF-A0ABD2J184-F1
#
_cell.length_a   1.000
_cell.length_b   1.000
_cell.length_c   1.000
_cell.angle_alpha   90.00
_cell.angle_beta   90.00
_cell.angle_gamma   90.00
#
_symmetry.space_group_name_H-M   'P 1'
#
loop_
_entity.id
_entity.type
_entity.pdbx_description
1 polymer ?
#
loop_
_entity_poly.entity_id
_entity_poly.type
_entity_poly.pdbx_seq_one_letter_code
_entity_poly.pdbx_strand_id
1 'polypeptide(L)'
;MNIYSAQTYYNNTSPAEVKKAIQMELDFVHRLLLGIQNDNLWAIEARRIQNLQKSIESMGNWQNKAHQTEIIDEKTEQLNKPNKNNHGQRRAKRQLANCKICGRQCQYSFYGVKSCESCKQFFRRVVAKQTLFTCPRRNGIGNMIKCRGCRLDKCLVAGMDPTMINVPQSDKFKQFLANLEKRKRSAMLMQECCK
;
A
#
# COMPACT_ATOMS: atom_id res chain seq x y z
N MET A 1 33.99 -18.37 17.30
CA MET A 1 33.29 -17.13 17.68
C MET A 1 31.81 -17.37 17.54
N ASN A 2 31.05 -17.15 18.61
CA ASN A 2 29.66 -17.61 18.75
C ASN A 2 28.71 -16.59 18.10
N ILE A 3 27.87 -17.02 17.16
CA ILE A 3 26.95 -16.15 16.38
C ILE A 3 25.99 -15.32 17.25
N TYR A 4 25.75 -15.76 18.48
CA TYR A 4 24.95 -15.03 19.48
C TYR A 4 25.59 -13.73 19.99
N SER A 5 26.90 -13.53 19.85
CA SER A 5 27.55 -12.28 20.27
C SER A 5 27.45 -11.16 19.23
N ALA A 6 27.20 -11.50 17.95
CA ALA A 6 27.04 -10.50 16.89
C ALA A 6 25.66 -9.84 16.93
N GLN A 7 24.61 -10.60 17.28
CA GLN A 7 23.25 -10.09 17.39
C GLN A 7 23.03 -9.21 18.64
N THR A 8 23.69 -9.49 19.76
CA THR A 8 23.63 -8.63 20.95
C THR A 8 24.38 -7.31 20.79
N TYR A 9 25.41 -7.28 19.94
CA TYR A 9 26.09 -6.05 19.53
C TYR A 9 25.18 -5.17 18.67
N TYR A 10 24.60 -5.71 17.59
CA TYR A 10 23.71 -4.95 16.70
C TYR A 10 22.45 -4.38 17.37
N ASN A 11 21.95 -5.01 18.43
CA ASN A 11 20.72 -4.58 19.11
C ASN A 11 20.94 -3.48 20.16
N ASN A 12 22.18 -3.22 20.59
CA ASN A 12 22.49 -2.24 21.65
C ASN A 12 23.35 -1.06 21.17
N THR A 13 23.79 -1.08 19.91
CA THR A 13 24.65 -0.05 19.33
C THR A 13 23.82 0.97 18.57
N SER A 14 24.04 2.26 18.83
CA SER A 14 23.27 3.33 18.18
C SER A 14 23.45 3.27 16.66
N PRO A 15 22.40 3.54 15.85
CA PRO A 15 22.53 3.59 14.39
C PRO A 15 23.66 4.51 13.89
N ALA A 16 24.08 5.49 14.69
CA ALA A 16 25.23 6.35 14.40
C ALA A 16 26.59 5.64 14.55
N GLU A 17 26.72 4.73 15.50
CA GLU A 17 27.94 3.97 15.77
C GLU A 17 28.12 2.85 14.74
N VAL A 18 27.03 2.19 14.33
CA VAL A 18 27.04 1.23 13.21
C VAL A 18 27.45 1.91 11.90
N LYS A 19 26.95 3.12 11.64
CA LYS A 19 27.37 3.93 10.48
C LYS A 19 28.84 4.31 10.53
N LYS A 20 29.36 4.70 11.70
CA LYS A 20 30.79 5.00 11.88
C LYS A 20 31.67 3.77 11.62
N ALA A 21 31.28 2.60 12.12
CA ALA A 21 32.02 1.36 11.91
C ALA A 21 32.07 0.97 10.42
N ILE A 22 30.93 1.05 9.71
CA ILE A 22 30.87 0.77 8.27
C ILE A 22 31.68 1.81 7.48
N GLN A 23 31.64 3.08 7.89
CA GLN A 23 32.40 4.14 7.24
C GLN A 23 33.92 3.94 7.42
N MET A 24 34.37 3.50 8.60
CA MET A 24 35.79 3.19 8.85
C MET A 24 36.29 2.01 8.01
N GLU A 25 35.48 0.96 7.83
CA GLU A 25 35.79 -0.17 6.94
C GLU A 25 35.86 0.26 5.46
N LEU A 26 34.92 1.10 5.02
CA LEU A 26 34.93 1.67 3.67
C LEU A 26 36.15 2.57 3.43
N ASP A 27 36.55 3.38 4.41
CA ASP A 27 37.73 4.23 4.32
C ASP A 27 39.03 3.40 4.27
N PHE A 28 39.07 2.26 4.95
CA PHE A 28 40.20 1.30 4.90
C PHE A 28 40.31 0.64 3.52
N VAL A 29 39.20 0.16 2.97
CA VAL A 29 39.14 -0.39 1.60
C VAL A 29 39.49 0.68 0.56
N HIS A 30 39.02 1.92 0.74
CA HIS A 30 39.36 3.04 -0.14
C HIS A 30 40.86 3.36 -0.13
N ARG A 31 41.52 3.33 1.05
CA ARG A 31 42.98 3.52 1.15
C ARG A 31 43.78 2.36 0.53
N LEU A 32 43.30 1.13 0.63
CA LEU A 32 43.90 -0.04 -0.03
C LEU A 32 43.80 0.06 -1.57
N LEU A 33 42.67 0.56 -2.08
CA LEU A 33 42.46 0.74 -3.52
C LEU A 33 43.27 1.90 -4.11
N LEU A 34 43.53 2.97 -3.34
CA LEU A 34 44.39 4.09 -3.75
C LEU A 34 45.88 3.72 -3.87
N GLY A 35 46.30 2.53 -3.42
CA GLY A 35 47.65 1.99 -3.62
C GLY A 35 47.88 1.31 -4.98
N ILE A 36 46.86 1.22 -5.84
CA ILE A 36 46.94 0.57 -7.16
C ILE A 36 46.88 1.68 -8.23
N GLN A 37 48.02 2.01 -8.84
CA GLN A 37 48.09 2.94 -9.98
C GLN A 37 47.53 2.27 -11.25
N ASN A 38 46.21 2.34 -11.44
CA ASN A 38 45.57 1.95 -12.69
C ASN A 38 44.40 2.89 -13.01
N ASP A 39 44.70 3.91 -13.81
CA ASP A 39 43.84 5.08 -14.07
C ASP A 39 42.57 4.81 -14.89
N ASN A 40 42.25 3.54 -15.17
CA ASN A 40 41.01 3.15 -15.85
C ASN A 40 40.01 2.40 -14.94
N LEU A 41 40.39 1.99 -13.72
CA LEU A 41 39.47 1.40 -12.74
C LEU A 41 38.74 2.45 -11.88
N TRP A 42 39.39 3.58 -11.57
CA TRP A 42 38.82 4.61 -10.68
C TRP A 42 37.53 5.23 -11.24
N ALA A 43 37.44 5.41 -12.56
CA ALA A 43 36.26 6.01 -13.19
C ALA A 43 35.05 5.07 -13.22
N ILE A 44 35.28 3.76 -13.37
CA ILE A 44 34.22 2.73 -13.39
C ILE A 44 33.73 2.49 -11.96
N GLU A 45 34.63 2.39 -10.98
CA GLU A 45 34.28 2.09 -9.60
C GLU A 45 33.71 3.31 -8.86
N ALA A 46 34.18 4.54 -9.16
CA ALA A 46 33.56 5.77 -8.64
C ALA A 46 32.09 5.89 -9.05
N ARG A 47 31.71 5.39 -10.23
CA ARG A 47 30.31 5.43 -10.69
C ARG A 47 29.43 4.41 -9.99
N ARG A 48 29.97 3.24 -9.65
CA ARG A 48 29.30 2.25 -8.79
C ARG A 48 29.12 2.77 -7.36
N ILE A 49 30.15 3.40 -6.80
CA ILE A 49 30.12 4.01 -5.47
C ILE A 49 29.10 5.15 -5.41
N GLN A 50 29.06 6.04 -6.40
CA GLN A 50 28.06 7.11 -6.47
C GLN A 50 26.63 6.59 -6.60
N ASN A 51 26.40 5.52 -7.37
CA ASN A 51 25.07 4.92 -7.52
C ASN A 51 24.62 4.18 -6.25
N LEU A 52 25.55 3.58 -5.51
CA LEU A 52 25.29 3.00 -4.19
C LEU A 52 25.02 4.08 -3.14
N GLN A 53 25.78 5.19 -3.12
CA GLN A 53 25.50 6.35 -2.26
C GLN A 53 24.13 6.95 -2.53
N LYS A 54 23.73 7.13 -3.80
CA LYS A 54 22.38 7.60 -4.16
C LYS A 54 21.28 6.62 -3.71
N SER A 55 21.56 5.31 -3.72
CA SER A 55 20.64 4.29 -3.22
C SER A 55 20.53 4.32 -1.69
N ILE A 56 21.64 4.61 -0.99
CA ILE A 56 21.68 4.79 0.48
C ILE A 56 20.97 6.08 0.90
N GLU A 57 21.14 7.18 0.18
CA GLU A 57 20.42 8.44 0.40
C GLU A 57 18.91 8.31 0.12
N SER A 58 18.55 7.51 -0.90
CA SER A 58 17.15 7.14 -1.17
C SER A 58 16.52 6.36 -0.01
N MET A 59 17.28 5.47 0.65
CA MET A 59 16.82 4.73 1.83
C MET A 59 16.60 5.61 3.07
N GLY A 60 17.40 6.67 3.26
CA GLY A 60 17.19 7.65 4.34
C GLY A 60 15.86 8.42 4.21
N ASN A 61 15.34 8.56 2.98
CA ASN A 61 14.08 9.23 2.72
C ASN A 61 12.84 8.33 2.94
N TRP A 62 13.01 7.01 3.03
CA TRP A 62 11.92 6.09 3.41
C TRP A 62 11.64 6.10 4.92
N GLN A 63 12.66 6.28 5.77
CA GLN A 63 12.46 6.42 7.22
C GLN A 63 11.65 7.69 7.56
N ASN A 64 11.95 8.81 6.91
CA ASN A 64 11.17 10.04 7.08
C ASN A 64 9.74 9.93 6.51
N LYS A 65 9.58 9.20 5.39
CA LYS A 65 8.26 9.00 4.75
C LYS A 65 7.36 8.02 5.52
N ALA A 66 7.93 6.99 6.14
CA ALA A 66 7.24 6.07 7.03
C ALA A 66 6.81 6.76 8.33
N HIS A 67 7.68 7.58 8.92
CA HIS A 67 7.35 8.35 10.13
C HIS A 67 6.28 9.43 9.85
N GLN A 68 6.28 10.03 8.65
CA GLN A 68 5.24 10.98 8.26
C GLN A 68 3.88 10.31 8.01
N THR A 69 3.84 9.07 7.49
CA THR A 69 2.59 8.30 7.37
C THR A 69 2.06 7.80 8.73
N GLU A 70 2.93 7.41 9.66
CA GLU A 70 2.53 6.99 11.01
C GLU A 70 2.06 8.18 11.88
N ILE A 71 2.70 9.35 11.77
CA ILE A 71 2.24 10.57 12.46
C ILE A 71 0.89 11.06 11.91
N ILE A 72 0.62 10.87 10.60
CA ILE A 72 -0.69 11.18 10.02
C ILE A 72 -1.75 10.19 10.54
N ASP A 73 -1.45 8.90 10.61
CA ASP A 73 -2.41 7.90 11.09
C ASP A 73 -2.69 8.05 12.60
N GLU A 74 -1.67 8.35 13.42
CA GLU A 74 -1.81 8.56 14.87
C GLU A 74 -2.58 9.85 15.22
N LYS A 75 -2.36 10.96 14.49
CA LYS A 75 -3.16 12.19 14.65
C LYS A 75 -4.60 12.02 14.17
N THR A 76 -4.85 11.14 13.19
CA THR A 76 -6.20 10.82 12.71
C THR A 76 -6.98 9.96 13.72
N GLU A 77 -6.28 9.21 14.58
CA GLU A 77 -6.86 8.39 15.64
C GLU A 77 -7.18 9.19 16.92
N GLN A 78 -6.36 10.19 17.28
CA GLN A 78 -6.62 11.04 18.46
C GLN A 78 -7.82 11.99 18.28
N LEU A 79 -8.19 12.37 17.06
CA LEU A 79 -9.41 13.15 16.77
C LEU A 79 -10.71 12.30 16.70
N ASN A 80 -10.64 10.98 16.89
CA ASN A 80 -11.77 10.05 16.76
C ASN A 80 -12.22 9.38 18.07
N LYS A 81 -11.81 9.89 19.24
CA LYS A 81 -12.39 9.45 20.52
C LYS A 81 -13.81 10.03 20.68
N PRO A 82 -14.86 9.22 20.92
CA PRO A 82 -16.19 9.76 21.21
C PRO A 82 -16.19 10.30 22.64
N ASN A 83 -16.07 11.62 22.80
CA ASN A 83 -16.30 12.28 24.08
C ASN A 83 -17.80 12.26 24.39
N LYS A 84 -18.22 11.39 25.32
CA LYS A 84 -19.58 11.34 25.84
C LYS A 84 -19.74 12.41 26.90
N ASN A 85 -19.79 13.69 26.50
CA ASN A 85 -20.26 14.79 27.35
C ASN A 85 -20.81 15.93 26.48
N ASN A 86 -21.75 16.66 27.06
CA ASN A 86 -22.97 17.13 26.45
C ASN A 86 -22.89 18.51 25.77
N HIS A 87 -23.90 18.79 24.94
CA HIS A 87 -24.43 20.10 24.53
C HIS A 87 -23.61 21.02 23.59
N GLY A 88 -24.15 21.16 22.36
CA GLY A 88 -24.48 22.52 21.89
C GLY A 88 -23.62 23.20 20.84
N GLN A 89 -22.74 22.50 20.09
CA GLN A 89 -22.02 23.15 18.98
C GLN A 89 -22.24 22.42 17.66
N ARG A 90 -22.75 23.19 16.68
CA ARG A 90 -23.02 22.80 15.29
C ARG A 90 -21.74 22.30 14.63
N ARG A 91 -21.39 21.03 14.86
CA ARG A 91 -20.53 20.26 13.94
C ARG A 91 -21.18 20.41 12.57
N ALA A 92 -20.49 21.04 11.63
CA ALA A 92 -20.88 20.96 10.22
C ALA A 92 -21.21 19.48 9.95
N LYS A 93 -22.48 19.18 9.66
CA LYS A 93 -22.97 17.80 9.48
C LYS A 93 -22.08 17.17 8.40
N ARG A 94 -21.06 16.41 8.79
CA ARG A 94 -20.31 15.55 7.86
C ARG A 94 -21.37 14.71 7.17
N GLN A 95 -21.59 14.93 5.87
CA GLN A 95 -22.64 14.24 5.13
C GLN A 95 -22.33 12.74 5.11
N LEU A 96 -22.97 12.03 6.03
CA LEU A 96 -23.01 10.58 6.06
C LEU A 96 -23.80 10.14 4.83
N ALA A 97 -23.22 9.29 4.00
CA ALA A 97 -23.92 8.68 2.88
C ALA A 97 -23.74 7.16 2.95
N ASN A 98 -24.60 6.43 2.25
CA ASN A 98 -24.55 4.98 2.28
C ASN A 98 -23.49 4.46 1.30
N CYS A 99 -22.73 3.45 1.73
CA CYS A 99 -21.79 2.73 0.90
C CYS A 99 -22.49 2.13 -0.31
N LYS A 100 -22.07 2.50 -1.52
CA LYS A 100 -22.70 2.04 -2.77
C LYS A 100 -22.63 0.52 -2.99
N ILE A 101 -21.77 -0.18 -2.25
CA ILE A 101 -21.55 -1.63 -2.38
C ILE A 101 -22.41 -2.40 -1.37
N CYS A 102 -22.43 -1.97 -0.11
CA CYS A 102 -23.04 -2.75 0.99
C CYS A 102 -24.12 -2.01 1.80
N GLY A 103 -24.41 -0.75 1.49
CA GLY A 103 -25.44 0.05 2.16
C GLY A 103 -25.05 0.64 3.51
N ARG A 104 -24.02 0.14 4.20
CA ARG A 104 -23.55 0.71 5.48
C ARG A 104 -23.20 2.19 5.36
N GLN A 105 -23.55 2.99 6.36
CA GLN A 105 -23.17 4.39 6.44
C GLN A 105 -21.64 4.57 6.40
N CYS A 106 -21.18 5.52 5.60
CA CYS A 106 -19.78 5.91 5.54
C CYS A 106 -19.63 7.40 5.17
N GLN A 107 -18.48 7.95 5.54
CA GLN A 107 -18.16 9.36 5.29
C GLN A 107 -17.26 9.56 4.06
N TYR A 108 -16.47 8.56 3.69
CA TYR A 108 -15.41 8.71 2.70
C TYR A 108 -15.69 7.94 1.41
N SER A 109 -14.97 8.34 0.36
CA SER A 109 -14.89 7.63 -0.90
C SER A 109 -13.52 6.96 -0.99
N PHE A 110 -13.49 5.72 -1.48
CA PHE A 110 -12.27 4.97 -1.71
C PHE A 110 -12.30 4.43 -3.13
N TYR A 111 -11.16 4.55 -3.83
CA TYR A 111 -10.99 4.08 -5.21
C TYR A 111 -12.08 4.62 -6.16
N GLY A 112 -12.42 5.91 -6.02
CA GLY A 112 -13.44 6.58 -6.85
C GLY A 112 -14.90 6.45 -6.37
N VAL A 113 -15.20 5.63 -5.35
CA VAL A 113 -16.60 5.34 -4.96
C VAL A 113 -16.85 5.55 -3.47
N LYS A 114 -18.00 6.17 -3.12
CA LYS A 114 -18.49 6.26 -1.73
C LYS A 114 -18.67 4.86 -1.14
N SER A 115 -17.78 4.48 -0.21
CA SER A 115 -17.72 3.12 0.30
C SER A 115 -17.22 3.03 1.74
N CYS A 116 -17.60 1.97 2.44
CA CYS A 116 -17.14 1.71 3.81
C CYS A 116 -15.74 1.06 3.82
N GLU A 117 -15.03 1.17 4.94
CA GLU A 117 -13.66 0.66 5.12
C GLU A 117 -13.53 -0.83 4.77
N SER A 118 -14.53 -1.65 5.12
CA SER A 118 -14.48 -3.08 4.79
C SER A 118 -14.56 -3.35 3.27
N CYS A 119 -15.26 -2.50 2.50
CA CYS A 119 -15.36 -2.64 1.04
C CYS A 119 -14.07 -2.16 0.37
N LYS A 120 -13.48 -1.07 0.88
CA LYS A 120 -12.13 -0.64 0.52
C LYS A 120 -11.13 -1.78 0.73
N GLN A 121 -11.07 -2.34 1.93
CA GLN A 121 -10.13 -3.42 2.27
C GLN A 121 -10.35 -4.68 1.43
N PHE A 122 -11.61 -5.04 1.15
CA PHE A 122 -11.96 -6.14 0.25
C PHE A 122 -11.43 -5.90 -1.16
N PHE A 123 -11.73 -4.73 -1.75
CA PHE A 123 -11.30 -4.39 -3.11
C PHE A 123 -9.78 -4.33 -3.23
N ARG A 124 -9.09 -3.74 -2.24
CA ARG A 124 -7.62 -3.75 -2.18
C ARG A 124 -7.04 -5.16 -2.23
N ARG A 125 -7.61 -6.11 -1.48
CA ARG A 125 -7.15 -7.51 -1.47
C ARG A 125 -7.39 -8.19 -2.82
N VAL A 126 -8.53 -7.93 -3.46
CA VAL A 126 -8.84 -8.47 -4.80
C VAL A 126 -7.77 -8.03 -5.80
N VAL A 127 -7.46 -6.74 -5.84
CA VAL A 127 -6.52 -6.17 -6.82
C VAL A 127 -5.09 -6.59 -6.51
N ALA A 128 -4.66 -6.48 -5.24
CA ALA A 128 -3.30 -6.85 -4.83
C ALA A 128 -3.00 -8.35 -5.06
N LYS A 129 -3.99 -9.22 -4.86
CA LYS A 129 -3.85 -10.66 -5.09
C LYS A 129 -4.33 -11.11 -6.47
N GLN A 130 -4.72 -10.18 -7.34
CA GLN A 130 -5.25 -10.47 -8.68
C GLN A 130 -6.32 -11.59 -8.68
N THR A 131 -7.21 -11.60 -7.67
CA THR A 131 -8.13 -12.72 -7.40
C THR A 131 -9.50 -12.48 -8.03
N LEU A 132 -9.95 -13.40 -8.90
CA LEU A 132 -11.30 -13.38 -9.46
C LEU A 132 -12.19 -14.40 -8.74
N PHE A 133 -13.15 -13.92 -7.95
CA PHE A 133 -14.08 -14.79 -7.25
C PHE A 133 -15.23 -15.27 -8.16
N THR A 134 -15.55 -16.55 -8.09
CA THR A 134 -16.71 -17.12 -8.80
C THR A 134 -17.94 -17.10 -7.88
N CYS A 135 -19.10 -16.70 -8.41
CA CYS A 135 -20.36 -16.80 -7.69
C CYS A 135 -20.93 -18.21 -7.84
N PRO A 136 -21.19 -18.95 -6.74
CA PRO A 136 -21.73 -20.31 -6.82
C PRO A 136 -23.18 -20.35 -7.32
N ARG A 137 -23.92 -19.22 -7.25
CA ARG A 137 -25.37 -19.19 -7.50
C ARG A 137 -25.78 -18.69 -8.88
N ARG A 138 -24.84 -18.22 -9.73
CA ARG A 138 -24.98 -17.68 -11.12
C ARG A 138 -26.13 -16.69 -11.44
N ASN A 139 -27.13 -16.50 -10.59
CA ASN A 139 -28.41 -15.86 -10.92
C ASN A 139 -28.64 -14.53 -10.18
N GLY A 140 -27.65 -13.95 -9.51
CA GLY A 140 -27.78 -12.61 -8.92
C GLY A 140 -28.75 -12.44 -7.72
N ILE A 141 -29.62 -13.41 -7.42
CA ILE A 141 -30.70 -13.30 -6.42
C ILE A 141 -30.26 -13.68 -4.98
N GLY A 142 -28.98 -13.60 -4.66
CA GLY A 142 -28.47 -13.96 -3.33
C GLY A 142 -27.82 -12.78 -2.65
N ASN A 143 -28.26 -12.43 -1.43
CA ASN A 143 -27.67 -11.45 -0.50
C ASN A 143 -26.28 -10.95 -0.94
N MET A 144 -26.25 -9.92 -1.80
CA MET A 144 -25.11 -9.60 -2.68
C MET A 144 -23.80 -9.27 -1.94
N ILE A 145 -23.83 -9.13 -0.61
CA ILE A 145 -22.68 -8.86 0.25
C ILE A 145 -22.01 -10.14 0.78
N LYS A 146 -22.77 -11.23 0.97
CA LYS A 146 -22.24 -12.50 1.53
C LYS A 146 -21.37 -13.24 0.50
N CYS A 147 -21.68 -13.12 -0.78
CA CYS A 147 -20.88 -13.74 -1.85
C CYS A 147 -19.72 -12.83 -2.26
N ARG A 148 -18.48 -13.36 -2.24
CA ARG A 148 -17.28 -12.63 -2.68
C ARG A 148 -17.33 -12.26 -4.17
N GLY A 149 -17.89 -13.13 -5.02
CA GLY A 149 -18.10 -12.85 -6.45
C GLY A 149 -19.05 -11.66 -6.66
N CYS A 150 -20.27 -11.74 -6.13
CA CYS A 150 -21.25 -10.66 -6.27
C CYS A 150 -20.79 -9.34 -5.63
N ARG A 151 -20.03 -9.41 -4.53
CA ARG A 151 -19.45 -8.21 -3.91
C ARG A 151 -18.43 -7.55 -4.83
N LEU A 152 -17.59 -8.33 -5.51
CA LEU A 152 -16.66 -7.82 -6.53
C LEU A 152 -17.43 -7.21 -7.71
N ASP A 153 -18.49 -7.87 -8.19
CA ASP A 153 -19.33 -7.36 -9.28
C ASP A 153 -19.92 -5.98 -8.92
N LYS A 154 -20.45 -5.83 -7.70
CA LYS A 154 -20.91 -4.54 -7.20
C LYS A 154 -19.82 -3.47 -7.15
N CYS A 155 -18.60 -3.83 -6.72
CA CYS A 155 -17.49 -2.88 -6.71
C CYS A 155 -17.21 -2.35 -8.12
N LEU A 156 -17.16 -3.25 -9.12
CA LEU A 156 -16.86 -2.90 -10.51
C LEU A 156 -17.99 -2.09 -11.15
N VAL A 157 -19.24 -2.49 -10.95
CA VAL A 157 -20.41 -1.77 -11.48
C VAL A 157 -20.54 -0.39 -10.85
N ALA A 158 -20.29 -0.26 -9.54
CA ALA A 158 -20.30 1.03 -8.86
C ALA A 158 -19.14 1.96 -9.26
N GLY A 159 -18.15 1.45 -10.01
CA GLY A 159 -17.04 2.24 -10.54
C GLY A 159 -15.79 2.28 -9.67
N MET A 160 -15.52 1.26 -8.84
CA MET A 160 -14.26 1.21 -8.11
C MET A 160 -13.09 1.01 -9.07
N ASP A 161 -12.11 1.90 -9.01
CA ASP A 161 -10.97 1.91 -9.92
C ASP A 161 -9.77 1.11 -9.35
N PRO A 162 -9.40 -0.03 -9.96
CA PRO A 162 -8.26 -0.83 -9.54
C PRO A 162 -6.90 -0.15 -9.79
N THR A 163 -6.83 0.83 -10.69
CA THR A 163 -5.58 1.52 -11.03
C THR A 163 -5.11 2.47 -9.93
N MET A 164 -6.02 2.89 -9.03
CA MET A 164 -5.70 3.72 -7.86
C MET A 164 -5.00 2.93 -6.72
N ILE A 165 -4.78 1.63 -6.89
CA ILE A 165 -4.09 0.79 -5.90
C ILE A 165 -2.66 0.55 -6.36
N ASN A 166 -1.69 0.91 -5.51
CA ASN A 166 -0.28 0.70 -5.81
C ASN A 166 0.07 -0.80 -5.80
N VAL A 167 0.28 -1.38 -6.98
CA VAL A 167 0.72 -2.76 -7.21
C VAL A 167 1.76 -2.79 -8.35
N PRO A 168 2.68 -3.78 -8.34
CA PRO A 168 3.65 -3.94 -9.43
C PRO A 168 2.96 -4.11 -10.78
N GLN A 169 3.29 -3.24 -11.73
CA GLN A 169 2.78 -3.29 -13.10
C GLN A 169 3.49 -4.40 -13.85
N SER A 170 2.76 -5.50 -14.09
CA SER A 170 3.24 -6.67 -14.84
C SER A 170 2.23 -7.00 -15.93
N ASP A 171 2.62 -7.78 -16.94
CA ASP A 171 1.68 -8.21 -17.98
C ASP A 171 0.56 -9.08 -17.41
N LYS A 172 0.85 -9.85 -16.35
CA LYS A 172 -0.17 -10.55 -15.56
C LYS A 172 -1.19 -9.58 -14.96
N PHE A 173 -0.75 -8.43 -14.46
CA PHE A 173 -1.65 -7.41 -13.94
C PHE A 173 -2.49 -6.75 -15.05
N LYS A 174 -1.90 -6.44 -16.21
CA LYS A 174 -2.65 -5.92 -17.37
C LYS A 174 -3.74 -6.90 -17.80
N GLN A 175 -3.41 -8.19 -17.87
CA GLN A 175 -4.37 -9.25 -18.16
C GLN A 175 -5.48 -9.33 -17.10
N PHE A 176 -5.12 -9.19 -15.82
CA PHE A 176 -6.09 -9.13 -14.74
C PHE A 176 -7.05 -7.94 -14.88
N LEU A 177 -6.56 -6.74 -15.22
CA LEU A 177 -7.41 -5.56 -15.47
C LEU A 177 -8.37 -5.80 -16.64
N ALA A 178 -7.89 -6.39 -17.74
CA ALA A 178 -8.74 -6.76 -18.86
C ALA A 178 -9.85 -7.75 -18.45
N ASN A 179 -9.55 -8.69 -17.56
CA ASN A 179 -10.54 -9.63 -17.03
C ASN A 179 -11.57 -8.94 -16.12
N LEU A 180 -11.15 -7.96 -15.29
CA LEU A 180 -12.08 -7.16 -14.50
C LEU A 180 -13.02 -6.34 -15.39
N GLU A 181 -12.53 -5.79 -16.48
CA GLU A 181 -13.35 -5.01 -17.42
C GLU A 181 -14.37 -5.91 -18.13
N LYS A 182 -13.97 -7.09 -18.61
CA LYS A 182 -14.89 -8.09 -19.15
C LYS A 182 -15.97 -8.46 -18.13
N ARG A 183 -15.56 -8.72 -16.89
CA ARG A 183 -16.47 -9.06 -15.78
C ARG A 183 -17.45 -7.92 -15.46
N LYS A 184 -17.00 -6.66 -15.47
CA LYS A 184 -17.84 -5.47 -15.26
C LYS A 184 -18.95 -5.40 -16.30
N ARG A 185 -18.62 -5.60 -17.59
CA ARG A 185 -19.59 -5.62 -18.69
C ARG A 185 -20.63 -6.72 -18.49
N SER A 186 -20.20 -7.94 -18.16
CA SER A 186 -21.13 -9.04 -17.87
C SER A 186 -22.03 -8.75 -16.66
N ALA A 187 -21.50 -8.12 -15.61
CA ALA A 187 -22.26 -7.77 -14.42
C ALA A 187 -23.26 -6.63 -14.64
N MET A 188 -22.95 -5.67 -15.53
CA MET A 188 -23.89 -4.62 -15.94
C MET A 188 -25.08 -5.20 -16.72
N LEU A 189 -24.83 -6.12 -17.66
CA LEU A 189 -25.89 -6.79 -18.43
C LEU A 189 -26.83 -7.64 -17.55
N MET A 190 -26.30 -8.26 -16.48
CA MET A 190 -27.14 -9.03 -15.54
C MET A 190 -28.06 -8.15 -14.66
N GLN A 191 -27.85 -6.83 -14.59
CA GLN A 191 -28.72 -5.92 -13.81
C GLN A 191 -29.98 -5.49 -14.58
N GLU A 192 -30.06 -5.71 -15.89
CA GLU A 192 -31.23 -5.39 -16.70
C GLU A 192 -32.33 -6.48 -16.66
N CYS A 193 -32.01 -7.68 -16.15
CA CYS A 193 -32.95 -8.80 -16.05
C CYS A 193 -33.60 -8.96 -14.66
N CYS A 194 -33.38 -7.99 -13.75
CA CYS A 194 -33.94 -7.98 -12.39
C CYS A 194 -34.50 -6.60 -12.02
N LYS A 195 -35.14 -5.93 -12.98
CA LYS A 195 -36.06 -4.82 -12.73
C LYS A 195 -37.49 -5.30 -12.92
#